data_AF-A0A955JVX5-F1
#
_entry.id   AF-A0A955JVX5-F1
#
_cell.length_a   1.000
_cell.length_b   1.000
_cell.length_c   1.000
_cell.angle_alpha   90.00
_cell.angle_beta   90.00
_cell.angle_gamma   90.00
#
_symmetry.space_group_name_H-M   'P 1'
#
loop_
_entity.id
_entity.type
_entity.pdbx_description
1 polymer ?
#
loop_
_entity_poly.entity_id
_entity_poly.type
_entity_poly.pdbx_seq_one_letter_code
_entity_poly.pdbx_strand_id
1 'polypeptide(L)'
;MAHHNHTHHEPAELSPALDPRNHSIKDYIPLIVVVGFILLSSVIYVVLVGNTLLAWLNAIMGFFFLYFALFKLIDLPGFVEGYHEYDLIARKIKAWGWVYPFIEVALASLYLLAVTNLWLYIITIIITAINVLGVSIKLAKKEKFMCACLGTVLKVPLTTVTLIEYGLMGAMAVVMLFL
;
A
#
# COMPACT_ATOMS: atom_id res chain seq x y z
N MET A 1 36.38 -35.27 -39.43
CA MET A 1 35.98 -35.89 -38.14
C MET A 1 36.97 -35.36 -37.11
N ALA A 2 36.65 -34.53 -36.12
CA ALA A 2 35.43 -34.34 -35.35
C ALA A 2 35.09 -32.84 -35.14
N HIS A 3 33.84 -32.62 -34.72
CA HIS A 3 33.08 -31.37 -34.70
C HIS A 3 33.36 -30.45 -33.49
N HIS A 4 33.11 -29.16 -33.74
CA HIS A 4 32.69 -28.08 -32.83
C HIS A 4 32.22 -28.46 -31.42
N ASN A 5 32.69 -27.72 -30.41
CA ASN A 5 31.98 -27.59 -29.13
C ASN A 5 31.69 -26.09 -28.90
N HIS A 6 30.50 -25.65 -29.34
CA HIS A 6 29.94 -24.36 -28.97
C HIS A 6 29.33 -24.51 -27.58
N THR A 7 29.85 -23.76 -26.62
CA THR A 7 29.22 -23.52 -25.32
C THR A 7 27.90 -22.80 -25.54
N HIS A 8 26.80 -23.54 -25.50
CA HIS A 8 25.47 -22.99 -25.39
C HIS A 8 25.30 -22.40 -23.99
N HIS A 9 25.17 -21.08 -23.90
CA HIS A 9 24.57 -20.42 -22.76
C HIS A 9 23.12 -20.89 -22.65
N GLU A 10 22.81 -21.65 -21.62
CA GLU A 10 21.47 -22.02 -21.21
C GLU A 10 20.71 -20.74 -20.83
N PRO A 11 19.62 -20.36 -21.54
CA PRO A 11 18.80 -19.23 -21.11
C PRO A 11 18.08 -19.62 -19.81
N ALA A 12 18.28 -18.81 -18.78
CA ALA A 12 17.59 -18.91 -17.49
C ALA A 12 16.09 -19.15 -17.70
N GLU A 13 15.58 -20.26 -17.16
CA GLU A 13 14.17 -20.61 -17.20
C GLU A 13 13.34 -19.46 -16.60
N LEU A 14 12.63 -18.75 -17.47
CA LEU A 14 11.58 -17.80 -17.13
C LEU A 14 10.49 -18.57 -16.38
N SER A 15 10.40 -18.36 -15.06
CA SER A 15 9.28 -18.83 -14.24
C SER A 15 7.96 -18.46 -14.93
N PRO A 16 7.02 -19.41 -15.12
CA PRO A 16 5.80 -19.16 -15.86
C PRO A 16 5.00 -18.05 -15.17
N ALA A 17 4.54 -17.10 -15.97
CA ALA A 17 3.66 -16.02 -15.53
C ALA A 17 2.43 -16.60 -14.82
N LEU A 18 2.09 -16.02 -13.66
CA LEU A 18 0.96 -16.42 -12.81
C LEU A 18 -0.36 -16.42 -13.62
N ASP A 19 -1.08 -17.55 -13.62
CA ASP A 19 -2.38 -17.71 -14.28
C ASP A 19 -3.47 -16.89 -13.56
N PRO A 20 -4.15 -15.94 -14.24
CA PRO A 20 -5.15 -15.05 -13.64
C PRO A 20 -6.50 -15.73 -13.32
N ARG A 21 -6.65 -17.06 -13.43
CA ARG A 21 -7.93 -17.76 -13.26
C ARG A 21 -8.08 -18.62 -12.01
N ASN A 22 -7.15 -18.56 -11.05
CA ASN A 22 -7.28 -19.29 -9.79
C ASN A 22 -6.85 -18.46 -8.57
N HIS A 23 -7.53 -17.34 -8.33
CA HIS A 23 -7.36 -16.59 -7.09
C HIS A 23 -8.04 -17.38 -5.95
N SER A 24 -7.23 -17.99 -5.09
CA SER A 24 -7.75 -18.67 -3.90
C SER A 24 -7.88 -17.65 -2.77
N ILE A 25 -8.86 -17.81 -1.88
CA ILE A 25 -9.01 -16.97 -0.66
C ILE A 25 -7.70 -16.91 0.15
N LYS A 26 -6.85 -17.93 0.01
CA LYS A 26 -5.53 -18.03 0.64
C LYS A 26 -4.59 -16.87 0.27
N ASP A 27 -4.72 -16.29 -0.91
CA ASP A 27 -3.87 -15.19 -1.36
C ASP A 27 -4.17 -13.90 -0.58
N TYR A 28 -5.40 -13.74 -0.09
CA TYR A 28 -5.82 -12.56 0.69
C TYR A 28 -5.62 -12.71 2.21
N ILE A 29 -5.14 -13.87 2.69
CA ILE A 29 -4.92 -14.12 4.11
C ILE A 29 -4.07 -13.02 4.77
N PRO A 30 -2.92 -12.62 4.21
CA PRO A 30 -2.09 -11.61 4.87
C PRO A 30 -2.81 -10.27 5.04
N LEU A 31 -3.60 -9.88 4.04
CA LEU A 31 -4.40 -8.66 4.08
C LEU A 31 -5.49 -8.72 5.16
N ILE A 32 -6.24 -9.83 5.20
CA ILE A 32 -7.30 -10.03 6.20
C ILE A 32 -6.71 -9.97 7.61
N VAL A 33 -5.53 -10.56 7.81
CA VAL A 33 -4.80 -10.49 9.09
C VAL A 33 -4.51 -9.03 9.45
N VAL A 34 -3.96 -8.24 8.51
CA VAL A 34 -3.65 -6.82 8.74
C VAL A 34 -4.89 -6.01 9.08
N VAL A 35 -5.97 -6.15 8.32
CA VAL A 35 -7.23 -5.46 8.60
C VAL A 35 -7.79 -5.86 9.97
N GLY A 36 -7.68 -7.14 10.34
CA GLY A 36 -8.04 -7.63 11.68
C GLY A 36 -7.23 -6.96 12.79
N PHE A 37 -5.92 -6.82 12.62
CA PHE A 37 -5.05 -6.10 13.56
C PHE A 37 -5.38 -4.60 13.65
N ILE A 38 -5.70 -3.95 12.52
CA ILE A 38 -6.13 -2.54 12.50
C ILE A 38 -7.41 -2.36 13.30
N LEU A 39 -8.43 -3.21 13.09
CA LEU A 39 -9.69 -3.14 13.82
C LEU A 39 -9.50 -3.41 15.31
N LEU A 40 -8.71 -4.43 15.67
CA LEU A 40 -8.40 -4.74 17.07
C LEU A 40 -7.69 -3.58 17.77
N SER A 41 -6.66 -3.02 17.13
CA SER A 41 -5.91 -1.88 17.68
C SER A 41 -6.78 -0.64 17.81
N SER A 42 -7.70 -0.43 16.85
CA SER A 42 -8.65 0.69 16.89
C SER A 42 -9.62 0.57 18.06
N VAL A 43 -10.16 -0.63 18.31
CA VAL A 43 -11.02 -0.90 19.48
C VAL A 43 -10.27 -0.60 20.77
N ILE A 44 -9.05 -1.11 20.91
CA ILE A 44 -8.21 -0.88 22.09
C ILE A 44 -7.97 0.62 22.31
N TYR A 45 -7.57 1.33 21.25
CA TYR A 45 -7.32 2.77 21.32
C TYR A 45 -8.56 3.56 21.75
N VAL A 46 -9.73 3.27 21.18
CA VAL A 46 -10.98 3.97 21.52
C VAL A 46 -11.41 3.71 22.96
N VAL A 47 -11.18 2.49 23.48
CA VAL A 47 -11.43 2.17 24.89
C VAL A 47 -10.54 3.01 25.83
N LEU A 48 -9.31 3.32 25.42
CA LEU A 48 -8.36 4.09 26.22
C LEU A 48 -8.57 5.60 26.14
N VAL A 49 -8.88 6.12 24.95
CA VAL A 49 -8.95 7.57 24.67
C VAL A 49 -10.38 8.11 24.81
N GLY A 50 -11.40 7.26 24.62
CA GLY A 50 -12.80 7.61 24.74
C GLY A 50 -13.61 7.26 23.50
N ASN A 51 -14.85 6.80 23.70
CA ASN A 51 -15.73 6.29 22.66
C ASN A 51 -16.47 7.39 21.87
N THR A 52 -15.71 8.27 21.22
CA THR A 52 -16.26 9.28 20.30
C THR A 52 -16.08 8.85 18.84
N LEU A 53 -16.95 9.35 17.96
CA LEU A 53 -16.81 9.11 16.51
C LEU A 53 -15.45 9.58 16.00
N LEU A 54 -14.97 10.73 16.49
CA LEU A 54 -13.67 11.27 16.11
C LEU A 54 -12.50 10.38 16.57
N ALA A 55 -12.59 9.78 17.75
CA ALA A 55 -11.59 8.81 18.22
C ALA A 55 -11.55 7.55 17.34
N TRP A 56 -12.71 7.05 16.90
CA TRP A 56 -12.77 5.94 15.93
C TRP A 56 -12.12 6.30 14.60
N LEU A 57 -12.43 7.48 14.05
CA LEU A 57 -11.88 7.93 12.78
C LEU A 57 -10.35 8.11 12.88
N ASN A 58 -9.87 8.76 13.94
CA ASN A 58 -8.43 8.91 14.23
C ASN A 58 -7.73 7.55 14.37
N ALA A 59 -8.32 6.62 15.11
CA ALA A 59 -7.73 5.30 15.34
C ALA A 59 -7.61 4.51 14.03
N ILE A 60 -8.70 4.41 13.27
CA ILE A 60 -8.72 3.63 12.03
C ILE A 60 -7.75 4.24 11.02
N MET A 61 -7.79 5.56 10.81
CA MET A 61 -6.85 6.23 9.90
C MET A 61 -5.39 6.07 10.34
N GLY A 62 -5.12 6.29 11.63
CA GLY A 62 -3.78 6.21 12.20
C GLY A 62 -3.17 4.81 12.10
N PHE A 63 -3.89 3.79 12.54
CA PHE A 63 -3.43 2.41 12.43
C PHE A 63 -3.33 1.97 10.98
N PHE A 64 -4.26 2.36 10.11
CA PHE A 64 -4.17 2.02 8.70
C PHE A 64 -2.85 2.53 8.09
N PHE A 65 -2.55 3.83 8.25
CA PHE A 65 -1.26 4.36 7.78
C PHE A 65 -0.06 3.67 8.45
N LEU A 66 -0.13 3.37 9.75
CA LEU A 66 0.96 2.75 10.49
C LEU A 66 1.30 1.34 9.97
N TYR A 67 0.31 0.46 9.88
CA TYR A 67 0.52 -0.93 9.44
C TYR A 67 0.91 -0.99 7.97
N PHE A 68 0.30 -0.17 7.11
CA PHE A 68 0.67 -0.14 5.69
C PHE A 68 2.06 0.46 5.46
N ALA A 69 2.46 1.46 6.22
CA ALA A 69 3.83 1.98 6.17
C ALA A 69 4.83 0.94 6.68
N LEU A 70 4.48 0.17 7.72
CA LEU A 70 5.33 -0.89 8.26
C LEU A 70 5.69 -1.93 7.19
N PHE A 71 4.72 -2.40 6.40
CA PHE A 71 5.00 -3.33 5.30
C PHE A 71 5.92 -2.74 4.23
N LYS A 72 5.75 -1.45 3.92
CA LYS A 72 6.63 -0.74 2.98
C LYS A 72 8.03 -0.56 3.53
N LEU A 73 8.19 -0.38 4.85
CA LEU A 73 9.49 -0.22 5.49
C LEU A 73 10.24 -1.55 5.68
N ILE A 74 9.53 -2.66 5.86
CA ILE A 74 10.13 -4.00 5.97
C ILE A 74 10.90 -4.37 4.69
N ASP A 75 10.34 -4.07 3.53
CA ASP A 75 11.05 -4.20 2.24
C ASP A 75 11.04 -2.87 1.48
N LEU A 76 11.75 -1.89 2.03
CA LEU A 76 11.85 -0.56 1.43
C LEU A 76 12.49 -0.59 0.02
N PRO A 77 13.58 -1.33 -0.24
CA PRO A 77 14.15 -1.42 -1.59
C PRO A 77 13.19 -2.05 -2.59
N GLY A 78 12.54 -3.17 -2.24
CA GLY A 78 11.55 -3.82 -3.10
C GLY A 78 10.30 -2.96 -3.31
N PHE A 79 9.87 -2.22 -2.27
CA PHE A 79 8.83 -1.21 -2.39
C PHE A 79 9.23 -0.11 -3.38
N VAL A 80 10.41 0.49 -3.27
CA VAL A 80 10.86 1.55 -4.19
C VAL A 80 10.94 1.05 -5.62
N GLU A 81 11.47 -0.15 -5.83
CA GLU A 81 11.64 -0.74 -7.15
C GLU A 81 10.29 -1.04 -7.81
N GLY A 82 9.33 -1.59 -7.05
CA GLY A 82 7.95 -1.73 -7.51
C GLY A 82 7.25 -0.39 -7.71
N TYR A 83 7.28 0.49 -6.71
CA TYR A 83 6.61 1.78 -6.71
C TYR A 83 7.09 2.69 -7.86
N HIS A 84 8.37 2.60 -8.24
CA HIS A 84 8.93 3.28 -9.41
C HIS A 84 8.26 2.85 -10.72
N GLU A 85 7.97 1.56 -10.86
CA GLU A 85 7.29 1.03 -12.04
C GLU A 85 5.81 1.47 -12.08
N TYR A 86 5.19 1.75 -10.92
CA TYR A 86 3.74 2.00 -10.82
C TYR A 86 3.31 3.47 -10.71
N ASP A 87 4.05 4.31 -9.99
CA ASP A 87 3.63 5.68 -9.65
C ASP A 87 4.15 6.73 -10.65
N LEU A 88 3.27 7.66 -11.06
CA LEU A 88 3.57 8.71 -12.05
C LEU A 88 4.69 9.67 -11.59
N ILE A 89 4.79 9.89 -10.28
CA ILE A 89 5.77 10.76 -9.63
C ILE A 89 7.04 9.95 -9.38
N ALA A 90 6.93 8.72 -8.86
CA ALA A 90 8.09 7.87 -8.61
C ALA A 90 8.84 7.51 -9.89
N ARG A 91 8.15 7.33 -11.03
CA ARG A 91 8.77 7.15 -12.34
C ARG A 91 9.68 8.31 -12.75
N LYS A 92 9.39 9.53 -12.27
CA LYS A 92 10.23 10.72 -12.51
C LYS A 92 11.27 10.93 -11.40
N ILE A 93 10.96 10.54 -10.17
CA ILE A 93 11.80 10.77 -9.00
C ILE A 93 11.83 9.51 -8.14
N LYS A 94 12.84 8.64 -8.34
CA LYS A 94 13.07 7.44 -7.52
C LYS A 94 13.15 7.74 -6.02
N ALA A 95 13.68 8.92 -5.66
CA ALA A 95 13.76 9.36 -4.27
C ALA A 95 12.38 9.51 -3.59
N TRP A 96 11.30 9.73 -4.36
CA TRP A 96 9.95 9.85 -3.79
C TRP A 96 9.48 8.55 -3.13
N GLY A 97 9.80 7.39 -3.73
CA GLY A 97 9.49 6.09 -3.16
C GLY A 97 10.18 5.84 -1.81
N TRP A 98 11.34 6.47 -1.57
CA TRP A 98 12.04 6.38 -0.29
C TRP A 98 11.41 7.25 0.78
N VAL A 99 10.91 8.44 0.42
CA VAL A 99 10.34 9.40 1.38
C VAL A 99 8.90 9.04 1.76
N TYR A 100 8.14 8.47 0.83
CA TYR A 100 6.71 8.24 0.99
C TYR A 100 6.32 7.41 2.24
N PRO A 101 6.97 6.26 2.55
CA PRO A 101 6.63 5.50 3.76
C PRO A 101 6.83 6.28 5.06
N PHE A 102 7.80 7.20 5.10
CA PHE A 102 8.01 8.07 6.26
C PHE A 102 6.90 9.13 6.41
N ILE A 103 6.37 9.64 5.29
CA ILE A 103 5.20 10.53 5.31
C ILE A 103 3.99 9.80 5.90
N GLU A 104 3.77 8.54 5.52
CA GLU A 104 2.69 7.74 6.08
C GLU A 104 2.86 7.50 7.60
N VAL A 105 4.08 7.20 8.08
CA VAL A 105 4.34 7.09 9.53
C VAL A 105 4.09 8.41 10.26
N ALA A 106 4.47 9.54 9.65
CA ALA A 106 4.22 10.86 10.23
C ALA A 106 2.72 11.15 10.35
N LEU A 107 1.95 10.89 9.28
CA LEU A 107 0.48 11.00 9.31
C LEU A 107 -0.15 10.07 10.33
N ALA A 108 0.29 8.81 10.37
CA ALA A 108 -0.17 7.81 11.34
C ALA A 108 0.00 8.32 12.77
N SER A 109 1.18 8.84 13.08
CA SER A 109 1.51 9.38 14.39
C SER A 109 0.61 10.56 14.76
N LEU A 110 0.38 11.49 13.82
CA LEU A 110 -0.47 12.64 14.09
C LEU A 110 -1.94 12.26 14.33
N TYR A 111 -2.47 11.30 13.58
CA TYR A 111 -3.82 10.76 13.79
C TYR A 111 -3.94 10.01 15.12
N LEU A 112 -2.96 9.18 15.48
CA LEU A 112 -2.94 8.45 16.77
C LEU A 112 -2.69 9.36 17.98
N LEU A 113 -2.12 10.55 17.78
CA LEU A 113 -2.03 11.59 18.80
C LEU A 113 -3.31 12.45 18.90
N ALA A 114 -4.35 12.09 18.14
CA ALA A 114 -5.62 12.82 18.04
C ALA A 114 -5.44 14.31 17.70
N VAL A 115 -4.43 14.64 16.87
CA VAL A 115 -4.20 16.02 16.42
C VAL A 115 -5.26 16.40 15.39
N THR A 116 -6.19 17.27 15.78
CA THR A 116 -7.28 17.75 14.94
C THR A 116 -6.90 19.08 14.28
N ASN A 117 -6.10 19.00 13.22
CA ASN A 117 -5.68 20.18 12.45
C ASN A 117 -6.26 20.15 11.03
N LEU A 118 -6.87 21.24 10.60
CA LEU A 118 -7.41 21.38 9.24
C LEU A 118 -6.35 21.06 8.16
N TRP A 119 -5.11 21.50 8.37
CA TRP A 119 -4.00 21.23 7.43
C TRP A 119 -3.70 19.74 7.30
N LEU A 120 -3.82 18.99 8.39
CA LEU A 120 -3.59 17.55 8.40
C LEU A 120 -4.60 16.86 7.48
N TYR A 121 -5.89 17.17 7.63
CA TYR A 121 -6.94 16.56 6.80
C TYR A 121 -6.79 16.91 5.32
N ILE A 122 -6.45 18.16 5.00
CA ILE A 122 -6.20 18.59 3.63
C ILE A 122 -5.02 17.82 3.02
N ILE A 123 -3.90 17.72 3.74
CA ILE A 123 -2.72 16.97 3.29
C ILE A 123 -3.06 15.50 3.08
N THR A 124 -3.80 14.89 4.01
CA THR A 124 -4.24 13.50 3.90
C THR A 124 -5.12 13.28 2.69
N ILE A 125 -6.09 14.17 2.42
CA ILE A 125 -6.94 14.10 1.23
C ILE A 125 -6.12 14.21 -0.06
N ILE A 126 -5.16 15.12 -0.11
CA ILE A 126 -4.29 15.28 -1.29
C ILE A 126 -3.47 14.01 -1.51
N ILE A 127 -2.84 13.47 -0.46
CA ILE A 127 -2.02 12.26 -0.56
C ILE A 127 -2.85 11.06 -0.97
N THR A 128 -4.01 10.82 -0.33
CA THR A 128 -4.88 9.70 -0.70
C THR A 128 -5.43 9.86 -2.11
N ALA A 129 -5.79 11.07 -2.54
CA ALA A 129 -6.23 11.32 -3.91
C ALA A 129 -5.13 11.01 -4.95
N ILE A 130 -3.89 11.41 -4.70
CA ILE A 130 -2.75 11.08 -5.59
C ILE A 130 -2.59 9.56 -5.69
N ASN A 131 -2.62 8.85 -4.57
CA ASN A 131 -2.52 7.38 -4.53
C ASN A 131 -3.68 6.70 -5.27
N VAL A 132 -4.92 7.15 -5.07
CA VAL A 132 -6.10 6.62 -5.78
C VAL A 132 -5.98 6.84 -7.28
N LEU A 133 -5.54 8.02 -7.73
CA LEU A 133 -5.34 8.31 -9.15
C LEU A 133 -4.23 7.45 -9.76
N GLY A 134 -3.11 7.28 -9.08
CA GLY A 134 -2.01 6.41 -9.53
C GLY A 134 -2.46 4.96 -9.74
N VAL A 135 -3.20 4.41 -8.77
CA VAL A 135 -3.73 3.04 -8.84
C VAL A 135 -4.81 2.93 -9.93
N SER A 136 -5.73 3.90 -10.03
CA SER A 136 -6.84 3.90 -10.99
C SER A 136 -6.38 3.97 -12.44
N ILE A 137 -5.39 4.83 -12.74
CA ILE A 137 -4.83 4.97 -14.09
C ILE A 137 -4.19 3.66 -14.55
N LYS A 138 -3.54 2.91 -13.65
CA LYS A 138 -2.93 1.63 -13.99
C LYS A 138 -3.94 0.49 -14.10
N LEU A 139 -4.96 0.46 -13.25
CA LEU A 139 -6.07 -0.48 -13.39
C LEU A 139 -6.79 -0.32 -14.73
N ALA A 140 -6.94 0.92 -15.20
CA ALA A 140 -7.51 1.25 -16.52
C ALA A 140 -6.61 0.81 -17.69
N LYS A 141 -5.28 0.75 -17.50
CA LYS A 141 -4.32 0.36 -18.55
C LYS A 141 -4.18 -1.15 -18.75
N LYS A 142 -4.74 -2.00 -17.88
CA LYS A 142 -4.64 -3.48 -17.94
C LYS A 142 -3.21 -3.99 -18.20
N GLU A 143 -2.20 -3.23 -17.82
CA GLU A 143 -0.81 -3.66 -18.02
C GLU A 143 -0.54 -4.82 -17.06
N LYS A 144 -0.05 -5.94 -17.61
CA LYS A 144 0.36 -7.10 -16.83
C LYS A 144 1.41 -6.63 -15.83
N PHE A 145 1.09 -6.74 -14.54
CA PHE A 145 2.04 -6.47 -13.47
C PHE A 145 3.22 -7.41 -13.68
N MET A 146 4.33 -6.88 -14.21
CA MET A 146 5.63 -7.49 -14.04
C MET A 146 5.78 -7.63 -12.53
N CYS A 147 5.98 -8.86 -12.04
CA CYS A 147 6.17 -9.17 -10.64
C CYS A 147 7.33 -8.32 -10.08
N ALA A 148 7.00 -7.13 -9.57
CA ALA A 148 7.82 -6.43 -8.62
C ALA A 148 7.59 -7.13 -7.29
N CYS A 149 8.64 -7.73 -6.75
CA CYS A 149 8.68 -8.25 -5.40
C CYS A 149 8.37 -7.11 -4.43
N LEU A 150 7.09 -6.92 -4.12
CA LEU A 150 6.63 -6.05 -3.05
C LEU A 150 6.84 -6.81 -1.74
N GLY A 151 8.10 -6.99 -1.33
CA GLY A 151 8.42 -7.93 -0.26
C GLY A 151 8.32 -9.37 -0.74
N THR A 152 9.27 -10.20 -0.31
CA THR A 152 9.22 -11.67 -0.42
C THR A 152 8.00 -12.32 0.25
N VAL A 153 7.06 -11.54 0.79
CA VAL A 153 6.00 -11.97 1.70
C VAL A 153 4.58 -11.76 1.12
N LEU A 154 4.35 -10.87 0.14
CA LEU A 154 3.00 -10.53 -0.33
C LEU A 154 2.84 -10.64 -1.86
N LYS A 155 2.54 -11.86 -2.34
CA LYS A 155 2.21 -12.16 -3.75
C LYS A 155 0.75 -11.85 -4.11
N VAL A 156 0.25 -10.65 -3.83
CA VAL A 156 -1.16 -10.30 -4.13
C VAL A 156 -1.21 -9.08 -5.04
N PRO A 157 -2.02 -9.09 -6.13
CA PRO A 157 -2.33 -7.87 -6.87
C PRO A 157 -3.15 -6.96 -5.95
N LEU A 158 -2.45 -6.09 -5.21
CA LEU A 158 -3.00 -5.15 -4.22
C LEU A 158 -4.05 -4.19 -4.84
N THR A 159 -4.11 -4.09 -6.16
CA THR A 159 -4.72 -3.00 -6.92
C THR A 159 -6.19 -2.73 -6.59
N THR A 160 -7.06 -3.75 -6.56
CA THR A 160 -8.50 -3.54 -6.32
C THR A 160 -8.80 -3.26 -4.84
N VAL A 161 -8.12 -3.97 -3.93
CA VAL A 161 -8.33 -3.80 -2.50
C VAL A 161 -7.79 -2.45 -2.04
N THR A 162 -6.58 -2.10 -2.46
CA THR A 162 -5.96 -0.81 -2.14
C THR A 162 -6.75 0.39 -2.66
N LEU A 163 -7.48 0.24 -3.77
CA LEU A 163 -8.39 1.28 -4.25
C LEU A 163 -9.58 1.48 -3.31
N ILE A 164 -10.17 0.39 -2.81
CA ILE A 164 -11.25 0.45 -1.82
C ILE A 164 -10.73 1.05 -0.50
N GLU A 165 -9.54 0.65 -0.07
CA GLU A 165 -8.89 1.13 1.15
C GLU A 165 -8.62 2.63 1.11
N TYR A 166 -7.90 3.12 0.09
CA TYR A 166 -7.64 4.56 -0.04
C TYR A 166 -8.93 5.36 -0.25
N GLY A 167 -9.93 4.79 -0.92
CA GLY A 167 -11.25 5.40 -1.06
C GLY A 167 -11.95 5.57 0.30
N LEU A 168 -11.91 4.53 1.15
CA LEU A 168 -12.45 4.57 2.50
C LEU A 168 -11.72 5.62 3.35
N MET A 169 -10.39 5.66 3.30
CA MET A 169 -9.58 6.66 4.01
C MET A 169 -9.89 8.09 3.56
N GLY A 170 -10.03 8.31 2.25
CA GLY A 170 -10.41 9.60 1.70
C GLY A 170 -11.79 10.05 2.17
N ALA A 171 -12.77 9.14 2.17
CA ALA A 171 -14.12 9.42 2.69
C ALA A 171 -14.09 9.76 4.19
N MET A 172 -13.33 9.01 5.00
CA MET A 172 -13.13 9.30 6.41
C MET A 172 -12.51 10.69 6.64
N ALA A 173 -11.45 11.04 5.91
CA ALA A 173 -10.80 12.33 6.03
C ALA A 173 -11.75 13.49 5.66
N VAL A 174 -12.62 13.32 4.65
CA VAL A 174 -13.66 14.31 4.31
C VAL A 174 -14.67 14.44 5.44
N VAL A 175 -15.15 13.32 6.00
CA VAL A 175 -16.07 13.34 7.15
C VAL A 175 -15.47 14.09 8.33
N MET A 176 -14.18 13.89 8.63
CA MET A 176 -13.47 14.60 9.71
C MET A 176 -13.32 16.11 9.45
N LEU A 177 -13.36 16.55 8.19
CA LEU A 177 -13.29 17.97 7.85
C LEU A 177 -14.61 18.70 8.17
N PHE A 178 -15.74 17.98 8.16
CA PHE A 178 -17.08 18.51 8.44
C PHE A 178 -17.58 18.26 9.87
N LEU A 179 -16.78 17.57 10.70
CA LEU A 179 -17.07 17.23 12.10
C LEU A 179 -16.42 18.22 13.06
#